data_AF-A0A536BPJ2-F1
#
_entry.id   AF-A0A536BPJ2-F1
#
_cell.length_a   1.000
_cell.length_b   1.000
_cell.length_c   1.000
_cell.angle_alpha   90.00
_cell.angle_beta   90.00
_cell.angle_gamma   90.00
#
_symmetry.space_group_name_H-M   'P 1'
#
loop_
_entity.id
_entity.type
_entity.pdbx_description
1 polymer ?
#
loop_
_entity_poly.entity_id
_entity_poly.type
_entity_poly.pdbx_seq_one_letter_code
_entity_poly.pdbx_strand_id
1 'polypeptide(L)' 'MPETSSVARRYASGIFLLAQEENAIDTWRAELAKLDEMLQDDVLVAAFRNPAVGVSRRMELAKLLKPELRP' A
#
# COMPACT_ATOMS: atom_id res chain seq x y z
N MET A 1 -1.39 -6.20 -20.44
CA MET A 1 -1.58 -6.06 -18.97
C MET A 1 -0.25 -6.39 -18.34
N PRO A 2 0.31 -5.58 -17.43
CA PRO A 2 1.54 -6.00 -16.75
C PRO A 2 1.20 -7.28 -15.97
N GLU A 3 1.93 -8.36 -16.22
CA GLU A 3 1.78 -9.63 -15.52
C GLU A 3 1.96 -9.39 -14.02
N THR A 4 0.85 -9.31 -13.27
CA THR A 4 0.90 -9.16 -11.82
C THR A 4 1.66 -10.36 -11.27
N SER A 5 2.78 -10.13 -10.58
CA SER A 5 3.62 -11.22 -10.07
C SER A 5 2.79 -12.17 -9.21
N SER A 6 3.09 -13.47 -9.25
CA SER A 6 2.36 -14.48 -8.46
C SER A 6 2.36 -14.16 -6.97
N VAL A 7 3.42 -13.51 -6.49
CA VAL A 7 3.58 -13.01 -5.12
C VAL A 7 2.61 -11.87 -4.83
N ALA A 8 2.50 -10.87 -5.70
CA ALA A 8 1.56 -9.77 -5.52
C ALA A 8 0.10 -10.25 -5.49
N ARG A 9 -0.25 -11.23 -6.34
CA ARG A 9 -1.58 -11.85 -6.31
C ARG A 9 -1.88 -12.53 -4.98
N ARG A 10 -0.91 -13.24 -4.39
CA ARG A 10 -1.07 -13.88 -3.08
C ARG A 10 -1.31 -12.86 -1.96
N TYR A 11 -0.57 -11.74 -1.95
CA TYR A 11 -0.81 -10.67 -0.99
C TYR A 11 -2.17 -10.00 -1.18
N ALA A 12 -2.57 -9.73 -2.43
CA ALA A 12 -3.90 -9.19 -2.73
C ALA A 12 -5.03 -10.13 -2.25
N SER A 13 -4.89 -11.45 -2.45
CA SER A 13 -5.84 -12.42 -1.92
C SER A 13 -5.91 -12.40 -0.40
N GLY A 14 -4.78 -12.30 0.30
CA GLY A 14 -4.75 -12.21 1.77
C GLY A 14 -5.45 -10.94 2.29
N ILE A 15 -5.16 -9.79 1.67
CA ILE A 15 -5.80 -8.51 2.00
C ILE A 15 -7.32 -8.58 1.77
N PHE A 16 -7.76 -9.18 0.66
CA PHE A 16 -9.19 -9.34 0.37
C PHE A 16 -9.90 -10.23 1.39
N LEU A 17 -9.28 -11.33 1.83
CA LEU A 17 -9.83 -12.20 2.87
C LEU A 17 -9.97 -11.45 4.21
N LEU A 18 -8.95 -10.70 4.62
CA LEU A 18 -9.02 -9.87 5.84
C LEU A 18 -10.16 -8.84 5.76
N ALA A 19 -10.28 -8.13 4.64
CA ALA A 19 -11.35 -7.16 4.43
C ALA A 19 -12.75 -7.80 4.48
N GLN A 20 -12.87 -9.05 4.01
CA GLN A 20 -14.11 -9.82 4.09
C GLN A 20 -14.43 -10.23 5.53
N GLU A 21 -13.44 -10.72 6.29
CA GLU A 21 -13.59 -11.08 7.70
C GLU A 21 -14.04 -9.87 8.56
N GLU A 22 -13.55 -8.67 8.22
CA GLU A 22 -13.92 -7.41 8.89
C GLU A 22 -15.23 -6.80 8.35
N ASN A 23 -15.86 -7.38 7.32
CA ASN A 23 -16.99 -6.81 6.59
C ASN A 23 -16.74 -5.36 6.12
N ALA A 24 -15.50 -5.09 5.68
CA ALA A 24 -14.97 -3.74 5.40
C ALA A 24 -14.41 -3.60 3.97
N ILE A 25 -14.87 -4.45 3.04
CA ILE A 25 -14.37 -4.49 1.65
C ILE A 25 -14.38 -3.11 0.98
N ASP A 26 -15.47 -2.35 1.11
CA ASP A 26 -15.58 -1.03 0.49
C ASP A 26 -14.58 -0.02 1.08
N THR A 27 -14.39 -0.04 2.41
CA THR A 27 -13.40 0.80 3.09
C THR A 27 -12.00 0.47 2.61
N TRP A 28 -11.61 -0.80 2.66
CA TRP A 28 -10.29 -1.24 2.23
C TRP A 28 -10.04 -0.94 0.75
N ARG A 29 -11.07 -1.06 -0.12
CA ARG A 29 -10.98 -0.66 -1.52
C ARG A 29 -10.66 0.84 -1.66
N ALA A 30 -11.34 1.69 -0.89
CA ALA A 30 -11.10 3.14 -0.92
C ALA A 30 -9.70 3.50 -0.41
N GLU A 31 -9.25 2.88 0.68
CA GLU A 31 -7.90 3.10 1.23
C GLU A 31 -6.81 2.66 0.25
N LEU A 32 -6.99 1.50 -0.41
CA LEU A 32 -6.04 0.99 -1.42
C LEU A 32 -6.00 1.86 -2.69
N ALA A 33 -7.14 2.41 -3.12
CA ALA A 33 -7.18 3.36 -4.24
C ALA A 33 -6.40 4.64 -3.91
N LYS A 34 -6.57 5.18 -2.70
CA LYS A 34 -5.82 6.35 -2.25
C LYS A 34 -4.32 6.06 -2.11
N LEU A 35 -3.96 4.86 -1.66
CA LEU A 35 -2.56 4.42 -1.64
C LEU A 35 -1.96 4.35 -3.05
N ASP A 36 -2.72 3.86 -4.04
CA ASP A 36 -2.28 3.82 -5.44
C ASP A 36 -2.02 5.23 -5.99
N GLU A 37 -2.93 6.18 -5.72
CA GLU A 37 -2.76 7.60 -6.09
C GLU A 37 -1.48 8.19 -5.47
N MET A 38 -1.22 7.94 -4.19
CA MET A 38 -0.01 8.42 -3.52
C MET A 38 1.26 7.82 -4.13
N LEU A 39 1.21 6.55 -4.56
CA LEU A 39 2.34 5.88 -5.22
C LEU A 39 2.57 6.34 -6.67
N GLN A 40 1.75 7.26 -7.19
CA GLN A 40 2.05 7.97 -8.44
C GLN A 40 3.00 9.16 -8.22
N ASP A 41 3.29 9.56 -6.98
CA ASP A 41 4.31 10.55 -6.66
C ASP A 41 5.72 9.94 -6.78
N ASP A 42 6.46 10.39 -7.80
CA ASP A 42 7.82 9.92 -8.09
C ASP A 42 8.80 10.13 -6.94
N VAL A 43 8.65 11.21 -6.15
CA VAL A 43 9.51 11.51 -5.00
C VAL A 43 9.25 10.50 -3.89
N LEU A 44 7.97 10.20 -3.64
CA LEU A 44 7.59 9.20 -2.64
C LEU A 44 8.13 7.82 -3.03
N VAL A 45 7.91 7.40 -4.27
CA VAL A 45 8.41 6.11 -4.78
C VAL A 45 9.93 6.02 -4.69
N ALA A 46 10.64 7.10 -5.06
CA ALA A 46 12.09 7.16 -4.97
C ALA A 46 12.57 7.01 -3.52
N ALA A 47 11.90 7.64 -2.55
CA ALA A 47 12.25 7.53 -1.14
C ALA A 47 12.14 6.08 -0.63
N PHE A 48 11.11 5.33 -1.04
CA PHE A 48 10.95 3.93 -0.65
C PHE A 48 11.90 2.97 -1.38
N ARG A 49 12.29 3.28 -2.62
CA ARG A 49 13.24 2.48 -3.41
C ARG A 49 14.71 2.76 -3.07
N ASN A 50 15.01 3.89 -2.43
CA ASN A 50 16.38 4.27 -2.10
C ASN A 50 16.99 3.29 -1.08
N PRO A 51 18.07 2.56 -1.44
CA PRO A 51 18.71 1.60 -0.53
C PRO A 51 19.39 2.27 0.68
N ALA A 52 19.73 3.55 0.59
CA ALA A 52 20.25 4.33 1.72
C ALA A 52 19.18 4.61 2.78
N VAL A 53 17.90 4.50 2.42
CA VAL A 53 16.79 4.61 3.37
C VAL A 53 16.58 3.23 4.01
N GLY A 54 17.04 3.07 5.25
CA GLY A 54 16.89 1.82 6.01
C GLY A 54 15.42 1.45 6.27
N VAL A 55 15.18 0.19 6.61
CA VAL A 55 13.82 -0.35 6.87
C VAL A 55 13.09 0.45 7.95
N SER A 56 13.77 0.81 9.05
CA SER A 56 13.17 1.60 10.13
C SER A 56 12.65 2.95 9.61
N ARG A 57 13.44 3.63 8.77
CA ARG A 57 13.05 4.92 8.19
C ARG A 57 11.91 4.78 7.19
N ARG A 58 11.89 3.72 6.36
CA ARG A 58 10.74 3.42 5.49
C ARG A 58 9.46 3.18 6.28
N MET A 59 9.56 2.51 7.43
CA MET A 59 8.42 2.28 8.31
C MET A 59 7.93 3.57 8.98
N GLU A 60 8.82 4.48 9.36
CA GLU A 60 8.45 5.81 9.82
C GLU A 60 7.71 6.61 8.73
N LEU A 61 8.24 6.60 7.51
CA LEU A 61 7.57 7.23 6.37
C LEU A 61 6.18 6.64 6.15
N ALA A 62 6.03 5.31 6.14
CA ALA A 62 4.73 4.65 6.00
C ALA A 62 3.73 5.06 7.10
N LYS A 63 4.19 5.23 8.34
CA LYS A 63 3.33 5.73 9.44
C LYS A 63 2.88 7.17 9.24
N LEU A 64 3.71 8.02 8.65
CA LEU A 64 3.34 9.40 8.32
C LEU A 64 2.29 9.48 7.22
N LEU A 65 2.19 8.48 6.35
CA LEU A 65 1.18 8.40 5.28
C LEU A 65 -0.17 7.86 5.78
N LYS A 66 -0.21 7.19 6.93
CA LYS A 66 -1.42 6.58 7.48
C LYS A 66 -2.61 7.54 7.65
N PRO A 67 -2.45 8.81 8.09
CA PRO A 67 -3.57 9.74 8.21
C PRO A 67 -4.21 10.06 6.87
N GLU A 68 -3.42 10.10 5.79
CA GLU A 68 -3.92 10.33 4.44
C GLU A 68 -4.77 9.16 3.98
N LEU A 69 -4.51 7.93 4.40
CA LEU A 69 -5.25 6.77 3.89
C LEU A 69 -6.69 6.63 4.41
N ARG A 70 -7.08 7.34 5.47
CA ARG A 70 -8.43 7.26 6.02
C ARG A 70 -9.40 8.09 5.15
N PRO A 71 -10.50 7.51 4.65
CA PRO A 71 -11.53 8.26 3.94
C PRO A 71 -12.28 9.25 4.84
#